data_AF-A0A4P9W335-F1
#
_entry.id   AF-A0A4P9W335-F1
#
_cell.length_a   1.000
_cell.length_b   1.000
_cell.length_c   1.000
_cell.angle_alpha   90.00
_cell.angle_beta   90.00
_cell.angle_gamma   90.00
#
_symmetry.space_group_name_H-M   'P 1'
#
loop_
_entity.id
_entity.type
_entity.pdbx_description
1 polymer ?
#
loop_
_entity_poly.entity_id
_entity_poly.type
_entity_poly.pdbx_seq_one_letter_code
_entity_poly.pdbx_strand_id
1 'polypeptide(L)'
;MTETTEISLELLSEQLGTLAFDDPSPPVKTPPATPPAPSHGLLDSVASGARKLVERALDSTNHSAAATLKEFVTLPDAIRANMADVKANPELERDAVVSRNNAIPAEELAFQASRKAFCRESFAKFIGVPVDDVHVDDIPVIAIGGSGGGMKAMLGTAGYLQGMEEEGLFDSVMYLSGVSGSCWTISTLYTAAACSPTTLVSHFTKVLPYHPGDVRHIQSLLSPSPSTLVPLFFGGLVQKRITNLPRGVVDIYGALLALHFGGDGNIDPEKMKLSHHAKWMDGGRAPMPIYTAVRHERPWKDRVDADVTTADIEKFTGKKFDEAQAEYDAEGDKEEVVVDLKSKTAWSQWFELSPFEIGSDELKVWIPSWAFGRKFANFKSVDRVPEQSFALQVGLVASAMCAPWTASVQTFERTKATSTFGEKLRARASKLIAPDAPLSVKEFLSKHPIHAAYNWNPLYNPLPGVQKPGLENSRRIQLIDAGSDNNQPFYPFTRNGRGVDVVFCFDSSEDVERN
;
A
#
# COMPACT_ATOMS: atom_id res chain seq x y z
N MET A 1 -13.30 28.17 -23.76
CA MET A 1 -12.70 26.87 -23.42
C MET A 1 -12.50 26.11 -24.72
N THR A 2 -11.33 25.53 -24.96
CA THR A 2 -11.07 24.84 -26.24
C THR A 2 -11.37 23.35 -26.10
N GLU A 3 -12.08 22.80 -27.09
CA GLU A 3 -12.45 21.39 -27.26
C GLU A 3 -11.28 20.41 -27.05
N THR A 4 -10.05 20.86 -27.34
CA THR A 4 -8.79 20.13 -27.17
C THR A 4 -8.39 19.86 -25.71
N THR A 5 -8.80 20.70 -24.77
CA THR A 5 -8.49 20.52 -23.33
C THR A 5 -9.40 19.45 -22.71
N GLU A 6 -10.67 19.38 -23.12
CA GLU A 6 -11.62 18.37 -22.65
C GLU A 6 -11.25 16.96 -23.16
N ILE A 7 -10.84 16.84 -24.43
CA ILE A 7 -10.36 15.58 -25.01
C ILE A 7 -9.16 15.02 -24.22
N SER A 8 -8.20 15.88 -23.89
CA SER A 8 -7.00 15.53 -23.10
C SER A 8 -7.32 14.98 -21.71
N LEU A 9 -8.30 15.57 -21.02
CA LEU A 9 -8.75 15.15 -19.69
C LEU A 9 -9.53 13.83 -19.73
N GLU A 10 -10.35 13.63 -20.76
CA GLU A 10 -11.06 12.37 -21.00
C GLU A 10 -10.12 11.20 -21.28
N LEU A 11 -9.02 11.46 -21.97
CA LEU A 11 -8.00 10.47 -22.30
C LEU A 11 -7.20 10.03 -21.08
N LEU A 12 -6.77 10.99 -20.25
CA LEU A 12 -6.04 10.70 -19.01
C LEU A 12 -6.92 9.88 -18.06
N SER A 13 -8.21 10.21 -18.00
CA SER A 13 -9.21 9.42 -17.29
C SER A 13 -9.28 7.97 -17.77
N GLU A 14 -9.33 7.76 -19.09
CA GLU A 14 -9.47 6.42 -19.66
C GLU A 14 -8.28 5.52 -19.32
N GLN A 15 -7.06 6.08 -19.34
CA GLN A 15 -5.83 5.36 -18.98
C GLN A 15 -5.76 5.03 -17.48
N LEU A 16 -6.16 5.96 -16.61
CA LEU A 16 -6.27 5.66 -15.17
C LEU A 16 -7.29 4.55 -14.91
N GLY A 17 -8.39 4.52 -15.66
CA GLY A 17 -9.39 3.44 -15.60
C GLY A 17 -8.95 2.09 -16.18
N THR A 18 -8.02 2.03 -17.14
CA THR A 18 -7.46 0.73 -17.63
C THR A 18 -6.41 0.17 -16.68
N LEU A 19 -5.68 1.03 -15.97
CA LEU A 19 -4.75 0.61 -14.92
C LEU A 19 -5.45 0.10 -13.66
N ALA A 20 -6.70 0.50 -13.45
CA ALA A 20 -7.49 0.27 -12.25
C ALA A 20 -8.07 -1.15 -12.07
N PHE A 21 -8.47 -1.80 -13.16
CA PHE A 21 -9.27 -3.02 -13.10
C PHE A 21 -8.76 -4.09 -14.07
N ASP A 22 -8.82 -5.35 -13.67
CA ASP A 22 -8.62 -6.50 -14.56
C ASP A 22 -9.86 -6.70 -15.45
N ASP A 23 -9.67 -7.25 -16.66
CA ASP A 23 -10.77 -7.53 -17.61
C ASP A 23 -11.76 -8.56 -17.01
N PRO A 24 -13.08 -8.32 -17.00
CA PRO A 24 -14.06 -9.20 -16.35
C PRO A 24 -14.36 -10.50 -17.11
N SER A 25 -13.48 -10.96 -18.02
CA SER A 25 -13.73 -12.21 -18.73
C SER A 25 -13.72 -13.40 -17.75
N PRO A 26 -14.79 -14.24 -17.71
CA PRO A 26 -14.84 -15.36 -16.79
C PRO A 26 -13.72 -16.36 -17.12
N PRO A 27 -13.15 -17.05 -16.11
CA PRO A 27 -12.19 -18.12 -16.38
C PRO A 27 -12.85 -19.15 -17.30
N VAL A 28 -12.19 -19.42 -18.43
CA VAL A 28 -12.61 -20.45 -19.39
C VAL A 28 -12.69 -21.78 -18.63
N LYS A 29 -13.89 -22.38 -18.61
CA LYS A 29 -14.24 -23.57 -17.80
C LYS A 29 -13.56 -24.88 -18.23
N THR A 30 -12.54 -24.85 -19.07
CA THR A 30 -11.82 -26.06 -19.51
C THR A 30 -10.36 -25.71 -19.79
N PRO A 31 -9.39 -26.45 -19.22
CA PRO A 31 -7.99 -26.27 -19.57
C PRO A 31 -7.77 -26.75 -21.01
N PRO A 32 -7.20 -25.94 -21.92
CA PRO A 32 -6.68 -26.48 -23.16
C PRO A 32 -5.45 -27.33 -22.85
N ALA A 33 -5.34 -28.50 -23.48
CA ALA A 33 -4.28 -29.49 -23.28
C ALA A 33 -2.86 -29.05 -23.69
N THR A 34 -2.68 -27.76 -23.99
CA THR A 34 -1.41 -27.13 -24.35
C THR A 34 -1.53 -25.66 -23.96
N PRO A 35 -0.46 -25.02 -23.43
CA PRO A 35 -0.48 -23.59 -23.17
C PRO A 35 -0.82 -22.87 -24.48
N PRO A 36 -1.90 -22.08 -24.55
CA PRO A 36 -2.11 -21.26 -25.72
C PRO A 36 -0.91 -20.30 -25.78
N ALA A 37 -0.28 -20.22 -26.96
CA ALA A 37 0.64 -19.13 -27.24
C ALA A 37 -0.01 -17.81 -26.80
N PRO A 38 0.75 -16.86 -26.21
CA PRO A 38 0.19 -15.63 -25.69
C PRO A 38 -0.70 -15.02 -26.77
N SER A 39 -1.98 -14.80 -26.45
CA SER A 39 -2.92 -14.19 -27.38
C SER A 39 -2.51 -12.74 -27.60
N HIS A 40 -1.62 -12.52 -28.57
CA HIS A 40 -1.11 -11.20 -28.97
C HIS A 40 -2.25 -10.26 -29.42
N GLY A 41 -3.40 -10.80 -29.86
CA GLY A 41 -4.47 -10.02 -30.48
C GLY A 41 -5.20 -8.98 -29.61
N LEU A 42 -5.29 -9.16 -28.29
CA LEU A 42 -5.98 -8.19 -27.39
C LEU A 42 -5.06 -7.08 -26.89
N LEU A 43 -3.76 -7.40 -26.72
CA LEU A 43 -2.72 -6.40 -26.48
C LEU A 43 -2.60 -5.47 -27.68
N ASP A 44 -2.69 -6.00 -28.90
CA ASP A 44 -2.67 -5.22 -30.12
C ASP A 44 -3.94 -4.36 -30.30
N SER A 45 -5.11 -4.80 -29.81
CA SER A 45 -6.36 -4.02 -29.94
C SER A 45 -6.47 -2.86 -28.92
N VAL A 46 -6.02 -3.06 -27.68
CA VAL A 46 -5.98 -1.99 -26.66
C VAL A 46 -4.82 -1.03 -26.94
N ALA A 47 -3.65 -1.54 -27.37
CA ALA A 47 -2.55 -0.70 -27.81
C ALA A 47 -2.87 0.08 -29.09
N SER A 48 -3.62 -0.48 -30.05
CA SER A 48 -4.05 0.26 -31.26
C SER A 48 -5.11 1.31 -30.96
N GLY A 49 -6.03 1.07 -30.03
CA GLY A 49 -6.96 2.09 -29.53
C GLY A 49 -6.24 3.25 -28.85
N ALA A 50 -5.31 2.94 -27.94
CA ALA A 50 -4.50 3.93 -27.24
C ALA A 50 -3.54 4.69 -28.17
N ARG A 51 -2.95 4.03 -29.17
CA ARG A 51 -2.11 4.66 -30.22
C ARG A 51 -2.92 5.63 -31.09
N LYS A 52 -4.11 5.24 -31.56
CA LYS A 52 -5.03 6.14 -32.31
C LYS A 52 -5.54 7.33 -31.49
N LEU A 53 -5.55 7.20 -30.17
CA LEU A 53 -5.95 8.24 -29.22
C LEU A 53 -4.78 9.21 -28.93
N VAL A 54 -3.55 8.69 -28.83
CA VAL A 54 -2.32 9.49 -28.77
C VAL A 54 -2.11 10.27 -30.07
N GLU A 55 -2.34 9.65 -31.23
CA GLU A 55 -2.30 10.32 -32.54
C GLU A 55 -3.30 11.50 -32.61
N ARG A 56 -4.55 11.31 -32.13
CA ARG A 56 -5.54 12.39 -32.04
C ARG A 56 -5.19 13.49 -31.03
N ALA A 57 -4.51 13.15 -29.92
CA ALA A 57 -4.03 14.12 -28.95
C ALA A 57 -2.80 14.91 -29.46
N LEU A 58 -1.94 14.27 -30.26
CA LEU A 58 -0.80 14.90 -30.94
C LEU A 58 -1.26 15.86 -32.04
N ASP A 59 -2.41 15.60 -32.66
CA ASP A 59 -3.09 16.53 -33.60
C ASP A 59 -3.75 17.73 -32.90
N SER A 60 -3.82 17.72 -31.56
CA SER A 60 -4.31 18.84 -30.74
C SER A 60 -3.16 19.74 -30.28
N THR A 61 -3.42 21.04 -30.07
CA THR A 61 -2.40 22.01 -29.62
C THR A 61 -1.87 21.80 -28.19
N ASN A 62 -2.26 20.72 -27.50
CA ASN A 62 -1.94 20.48 -26.09
C ASN A 62 -0.83 19.42 -25.91
N HIS A 63 0.38 19.76 -26.36
CA HIS A 63 1.55 18.86 -26.36
C HIS A 63 1.87 18.22 -25.00
N SER A 64 1.58 18.89 -23.88
CA SER A 64 1.83 18.35 -22.52
C SER A 64 0.93 17.15 -22.18
N ALA A 65 -0.35 17.23 -22.56
CA ALA A 65 -1.29 16.14 -22.36
C ALA A 65 -0.90 14.91 -23.20
N ALA A 66 -0.55 15.14 -24.46
CA ALA A 66 -0.11 14.10 -25.38
C ALA A 66 1.16 13.39 -24.87
N ALA A 67 2.13 14.14 -24.33
CA ALA A 67 3.33 13.58 -23.71
C ALA A 67 2.98 12.69 -22.51
N THR A 68 2.12 13.16 -21.60
CA THR A 68 1.68 12.37 -20.43
C THR A 68 0.97 11.08 -20.86
N LEU A 69 0.08 11.16 -21.83
CA LEU A 69 -0.64 10.00 -22.36
C LEU A 69 0.30 8.97 -23.00
N LYS A 70 1.29 9.44 -23.76
CA LYS A 70 2.31 8.58 -24.36
C LYS A 70 3.00 7.73 -23.28
N GLU A 71 3.38 8.34 -22.16
CA GLU A 71 4.04 7.63 -21.06
C GLU A 71 3.13 6.55 -20.43
N PHE A 72 1.83 6.82 -20.27
CA PHE A 72 0.88 5.80 -19.82
C PHE A 72 0.76 4.61 -20.79
N VAL A 73 0.83 4.86 -22.10
CA VAL A 73 0.76 3.81 -23.12
C VAL A 73 2.01 2.93 -23.12
N THR A 74 3.20 3.53 -22.96
CA THR A 74 4.48 2.81 -22.93
C THR A 74 4.84 2.27 -21.54
N LEU A 75 4.07 2.62 -20.51
CA LEU A 75 4.34 2.25 -19.12
C LEU A 75 4.56 0.74 -18.92
N PRO A 76 3.78 -0.19 -19.51
CA PRO A 76 4.03 -1.62 -19.32
C PRO A 76 5.40 -2.09 -19.81
N ASP A 77 5.90 -1.56 -20.92
CA ASP A 77 7.21 -1.91 -21.43
C ASP A 77 8.31 -1.30 -20.57
N ALA A 78 8.14 -0.04 -20.13
CA ALA A 78 9.06 0.62 -19.21
C ALA A 78 9.19 -0.13 -17.88
N ILE A 79 8.06 -0.56 -17.29
CA ILE A 79 8.07 -1.32 -16.03
C ILE A 79 8.68 -2.72 -16.22
N ARG A 80 8.41 -3.42 -17.33
CA ARG A 80 9.09 -4.69 -17.61
C ARG A 80 10.61 -4.53 -17.71
N ALA A 81 11.08 -3.47 -18.37
CA ALA A 81 12.50 -3.18 -18.45
C ALA A 81 13.10 -2.88 -17.08
N ASN A 82 12.45 -2.02 -16.27
CA ASN A 82 12.90 -1.70 -14.91
C ASN A 82 12.91 -2.94 -13.99
N MET A 83 11.93 -3.84 -14.11
CA MET A 83 11.89 -5.08 -13.34
C MET A 83 13.05 -6.04 -13.62
N ALA A 84 13.77 -5.84 -14.72
CA ALA A 84 14.99 -6.58 -15.06
C ALA A 84 16.28 -5.77 -14.81
N ASP A 85 16.17 -4.49 -14.42
CA ASP A 85 17.31 -3.60 -14.22
C ASP A 85 17.89 -3.76 -12.82
N VAL A 86 18.94 -4.59 -12.72
CA VAL A 86 19.69 -4.84 -11.49
C VAL A 86 20.42 -3.61 -10.97
N LYS A 87 20.79 -2.66 -11.85
CA LYS A 87 21.46 -1.44 -11.43
C LYS A 87 20.49 -0.50 -10.71
N ALA A 88 19.26 -0.39 -11.22
CA ALA A 88 18.20 0.39 -10.59
C ALA A 88 17.60 -0.34 -9.37
N ASN A 89 17.60 -1.68 -9.39
CA ASN A 89 17.00 -2.51 -8.34
C ASN A 89 17.99 -3.60 -7.87
N PRO A 90 19.01 -3.23 -7.06
CA PRO A 90 20.04 -4.18 -6.59
C PRO A 90 19.48 -5.33 -5.75
N GLU A 91 18.30 -5.18 -5.17
CA GLU A 91 17.62 -6.24 -4.43
C GLU A 91 17.27 -7.45 -5.31
N LEU A 92 17.24 -7.31 -6.65
CA LEU A 92 17.02 -8.41 -7.59
C LEU A 92 18.06 -9.53 -7.47
N GLU A 93 19.25 -9.24 -6.92
CA GLU A 93 20.31 -10.24 -6.71
C GLU A 93 20.18 -10.97 -5.36
N ARG A 94 19.22 -10.59 -4.53
CA ARG A 94 19.05 -11.11 -3.16
C ARG A 94 17.83 -12.00 -3.09
N ASP A 95 17.94 -13.08 -2.32
CA ASP A 95 16.78 -13.90 -1.93
C ASP A 95 16.29 -13.46 -0.54
N ALA A 96 14.98 -13.39 -0.35
CA ALA A 96 14.38 -13.05 0.92
C ALA A 96 13.96 -14.32 1.67
N VAL A 97 14.20 -14.33 2.98
CA VAL A 97 13.75 -15.37 3.89
C VAL A 97 12.89 -14.73 4.96
N VAL A 98 11.75 -15.34 5.27
CA VAL A 98 10.84 -14.88 6.31
C VAL A 98 11.45 -15.18 7.67
N SER A 99 11.58 -14.15 8.51
CA SER A 99 11.91 -14.32 9.92
C SER A 99 10.67 -14.75 10.70
N ARG A 100 10.82 -15.76 11.57
CA ARG A 100 9.76 -16.35 12.39
C ARG A 100 9.86 -16.01 13.88
N ASN A 101 10.47 -14.87 14.19
CA ASN A 101 10.62 -14.35 15.55
C ASN A 101 10.36 -12.83 15.57
N ASN A 102 10.14 -12.27 16.76
CA ASN A 102 9.74 -10.87 16.93
C ASN A 102 10.86 -9.94 17.37
N ALA A 103 12.11 -10.44 17.40
CA ALA A 103 13.25 -9.55 17.65
C ALA A 103 13.35 -8.52 16.53
N ILE A 104 13.68 -7.28 16.88
CA ILE A 104 13.99 -6.25 15.88
C ILE A 104 15.27 -6.60 15.12
N PRO A 105 15.40 -6.20 13.85
CA PRO A 105 16.55 -6.57 13.02
C PRO A 105 17.81 -5.83 13.46
N ALA A 106 18.97 -6.34 13.05
CA ALA A 106 20.27 -5.75 13.40
C ALA A 106 20.39 -4.29 12.91
N GLU A 107 19.77 -3.98 11.78
CA GLU A 107 19.69 -2.65 11.20
C GLU A 107 18.92 -1.67 12.11
N GLU A 108 17.82 -2.11 12.75
CA GLU A 108 17.08 -1.28 13.70
C GLU A 108 17.87 -1.09 15.01
N LEU A 109 18.57 -2.12 15.49
CA LEU A 109 19.47 -2.01 16.65
C LEU A 109 20.62 -1.03 16.40
N ALA A 110 21.24 -1.09 15.21
CA ALA A 110 22.29 -0.16 14.81
C ALA A 110 21.74 1.27 14.68
N PHE A 111 20.53 1.42 14.13
CA PHE A 111 19.84 2.70 14.09
C PHE A 111 19.62 3.26 15.50
N GLN A 112 19.05 2.48 16.43
CA GLN A 112 18.83 2.92 17.82
C GLN A 112 20.12 3.45 18.47
N ALA A 113 21.23 2.73 18.31
CA ALA A 113 22.52 3.15 18.87
C ALA A 113 22.99 4.49 18.27
N SER A 114 22.93 4.64 16.94
CA SER A 114 23.33 5.88 16.27
C SER A 114 22.40 7.05 16.59
N ARG A 115 21.09 6.81 16.67
CA ARG A 115 20.08 7.82 17.02
C ARG A 115 20.22 8.27 18.46
N LYS A 116 20.44 7.38 19.43
CA LYS A 116 20.73 7.79 20.81
C LYS A 116 21.95 8.71 20.90
N ALA A 117 23.02 8.38 20.17
CA ALA A 117 24.20 9.25 20.12
C ALA A 117 23.88 10.62 19.48
N PHE A 118 23.08 10.64 18.41
CA PHE A 118 22.62 11.87 17.75
C PHE A 118 21.74 12.73 18.68
N CYS A 119 20.78 12.12 19.38
CA CYS A 119 19.83 12.81 20.25
C CYS A 119 20.48 13.43 21.48
N ARG A 120 21.71 13.07 21.85
CA ARG A 120 22.35 13.53 23.09
C ARG A 120 22.40 15.06 23.19
N GLU A 121 22.78 15.73 22.10
CA GLU A 121 22.89 17.19 22.09
C GLU A 121 21.51 17.87 22.15
N SER A 122 20.56 17.42 21.32
CA SER A 122 19.21 17.98 21.30
C SER A 122 18.46 17.74 22.61
N PHE A 123 18.60 16.56 23.20
CA PHE A 123 17.98 16.21 24.47
C PHE A 123 18.54 17.03 25.63
N ALA A 124 19.86 17.15 25.75
CA ALA A 124 20.49 17.97 26.79
C ALA A 124 20.02 19.43 26.71
N LYS A 125 19.98 19.98 25.49
CA LYS A 125 19.46 21.32 25.22
C LYS A 125 17.98 21.45 25.61
N PHE A 126 17.15 20.47 25.27
CA PHE A 126 15.72 20.47 25.57
C PHE A 126 15.44 20.49 27.08
N ILE A 127 16.16 19.69 27.86
CA ILE A 127 15.99 19.64 29.32
C ILE A 127 16.77 20.73 30.07
N GLY A 128 17.57 21.54 29.36
CA GLY A 128 18.28 22.69 29.93
C GLY A 128 19.54 22.34 30.73
N VAL A 129 20.28 21.30 30.35
CA VAL A 129 21.53 20.87 31.01
C VAL A 129 22.73 20.85 30.04
N PRO A 130 23.98 20.91 30.53
CA PRO A 130 25.17 20.69 29.70
C PRO A 130 25.18 19.31 29.04
N VAL A 131 25.64 19.23 27.79
CA VAL A 131 25.73 17.95 27.02
C VAL A 131 26.63 16.93 27.73
N ASP A 132 27.68 17.40 28.41
CA ASP A 132 28.62 16.54 29.15
C ASP A 132 28.00 15.86 30.38
N ASP A 133 26.89 16.39 30.89
CA ASP A 133 26.15 15.81 32.01
C ASP A 133 25.16 14.71 31.58
N VAL A 134 24.98 14.50 30.27
CA VAL A 134 24.06 13.50 29.71
C VAL A 134 24.85 12.33 29.13
N HIS A 135 24.68 11.12 29.67
CA HIS A 135 25.22 9.91 29.07
C HIS A 135 24.30 9.39 27.95
N VAL A 136 24.86 8.70 26.94
CA VAL A 136 24.09 8.18 25.80
C VAL A 136 23.04 7.14 26.23
N ASP A 137 23.34 6.38 27.29
CA ASP A 137 22.41 5.39 27.85
C ASP A 137 21.20 6.03 28.53
N ASP A 138 21.32 7.28 28.98
CA ASP A 138 20.25 8.03 29.65
C ASP A 138 19.27 8.68 28.64
N ILE A 139 19.54 8.56 27.34
CA ILE A 139 18.66 9.10 26.30
C ILE A 139 17.37 8.28 26.24
N PRO A 140 16.21 8.88 26.55
CA PRO A 140 14.94 8.17 26.51
C PRO A 140 14.56 7.83 25.08
N VAL A 141 13.97 6.67 24.90
CA VAL A 141 13.34 6.28 23.63
C VAL A 141 11.97 6.96 23.56
N ILE A 142 11.93 8.09 22.87
CA ILE A 142 10.69 8.86 22.63
C ILE A 142 10.02 8.38 21.35
N ALA A 143 8.74 8.00 21.45
CA ALA A 143 7.90 7.66 20.32
C ALA A 143 6.76 8.66 20.15
N ILE A 144 6.39 8.93 18.90
CA ILE A 144 5.23 9.77 18.55
C ILE A 144 4.26 8.93 17.73
N GLY A 145 3.00 8.87 18.19
CA GLY A 145 1.89 8.24 17.50
C GLY A 145 0.87 9.25 17.01
N GLY A 146 0.55 9.25 15.72
CA GLY A 146 -0.55 10.02 15.15
C GLY A 146 -1.77 9.13 14.85
N SER A 147 -2.96 9.59 15.25
CA SER A 147 -4.20 8.84 15.03
C SER A 147 -4.68 8.82 13.57
N GLY A 148 -5.68 8.00 13.27
CA GLY A 148 -6.45 8.16 12.03
C GLY A 148 -7.36 9.39 12.06
N GLY A 149 -7.96 9.71 10.90
CA GLY A 149 -8.83 10.89 10.73
C GLY A 149 -8.62 11.67 9.43
N GLY A 150 -8.11 11.02 8.37
CA GLY A 150 -7.93 11.64 7.05
C GLY A 150 -7.08 12.92 7.09
N MET A 151 -7.50 13.94 6.34
CA MET A 151 -6.76 15.20 6.24
C MET A 151 -6.65 15.94 7.57
N LYS A 152 -7.64 15.81 8.47
CA LYS A 152 -7.58 16.43 9.81
C LYS A 152 -6.43 15.86 10.62
N ALA A 153 -6.33 14.53 10.68
CA ALA A 153 -5.22 13.86 11.36
C ALA A 153 -3.87 14.15 10.70
N MET A 154 -3.85 14.22 9.37
CA MET A 154 -2.66 14.60 8.62
C MET A 154 -2.15 15.99 9.06
N LEU A 155 -3.01 17.01 9.02
CA LEU A 155 -2.63 18.38 9.37
C LEU A 155 -2.34 18.54 10.86
N GLY A 156 -3.13 17.91 11.73
CA GLY A 156 -2.88 17.89 13.16
C GLY A 156 -1.51 17.32 13.49
N THR A 157 -1.19 16.14 12.94
CA THR A 157 0.14 15.52 13.11
C THR A 157 1.25 16.43 12.59
N ALA A 158 1.08 17.04 11.42
CA ALA A 158 2.09 17.94 10.86
C ALA A 158 2.35 19.15 11.76
N GLY A 159 1.28 19.76 12.28
CA GLY A 159 1.36 20.89 13.22
C GLY A 159 2.03 20.51 14.55
N TYR A 160 1.70 19.33 15.11
CA TYR A 160 2.38 18.86 16.32
C TYR A 160 3.87 18.60 16.09
N LEU A 161 4.24 17.98 14.96
CA LEU A 161 5.65 17.80 14.63
C LEU A 161 6.38 19.12 14.46
N GLN A 162 5.74 20.13 13.85
CA GLN A 162 6.30 21.48 13.74
C GLN A 162 6.48 22.12 15.12
N GLY A 163 5.48 22.07 15.99
CA GLY A 163 5.61 22.59 17.35
C GLY A 163 6.73 21.90 18.13
N MET A 164 6.92 20.59 17.95
CA MET A 164 8.04 19.86 18.55
C MET A 164 9.40 20.24 17.98
N GLU A 165 9.48 20.61 16.69
CA GLU A 165 10.70 21.16 16.08
C GLU A 165 11.02 22.54 16.68
N GLU A 166 10.02 23.40 16.83
CA GLU A 166 10.15 24.74 17.41
C GLU A 166 10.60 24.71 18.88
N GLU A 167 10.08 23.77 19.66
CA GLU A 167 10.47 23.54 21.06
C GLU A 167 11.77 22.73 21.21
N GLY A 168 12.37 22.26 20.11
CA GLY A 168 13.64 21.51 20.12
C GLY A 168 13.54 20.05 20.56
N LEU A 169 12.33 19.47 20.63
CA LEU A 169 12.09 18.09 21.02
C LEU A 169 12.20 17.10 19.84
N PHE A 170 11.84 17.53 18.62
CA PHE A 170 11.73 16.63 17.46
C PHE A 170 13.03 15.84 17.18
N ASP A 171 14.19 16.48 17.34
CA ASP A 171 15.50 15.84 17.15
C ASP A 171 15.83 14.77 18.21
N SER A 172 15.09 14.71 19.31
CA SER A 172 15.20 13.67 20.34
C SER A 172 14.29 12.45 20.09
N VAL A 173 13.40 12.52 19.09
CA VAL A 173 12.43 11.45 18.81
C VAL A 173 13.12 10.24 18.18
N MET A 174 12.82 9.04 18.67
CA MET A 174 13.30 7.78 18.10
C MET A 174 12.37 7.24 17.01
N TYR A 175 11.06 7.21 17.28
CA TYR A 175 10.08 6.55 16.43
C TYR A 175 8.91 7.48 16.08
N LEU A 176 8.52 7.49 14.81
CA LEU A 176 7.27 8.09 14.33
C LEU A 176 6.36 6.98 13.82
N SER A 177 5.17 6.85 14.38
CA SER A 177 4.15 5.97 13.83
C SER A 177 2.82 6.68 13.61
N GLY A 178 2.07 6.20 12.63
CA GLY A 178 0.80 6.77 12.25
C GLY A 178 -0.22 5.71 11.91
N VAL A 179 -1.47 6.07 12.12
CA VAL A 179 -2.65 5.38 11.59
C VAL A 179 -3.30 6.26 10.52
N SER A 180 -3.74 5.67 9.41
CA SER A 180 -4.54 6.35 8.38
C SER A 180 -3.96 7.70 7.92
N GLY A 181 -4.66 8.81 8.15
CA GLY A 181 -4.25 10.16 7.76
C GLY A 181 -2.88 10.60 8.29
N SER A 182 -2.47 10.19 9.50
CA SER A 182 -1.12 10.48 10.01
C SER A 182 -0.03 9.77 9.22
N CYS A 183 -0.32 8.64 8.56
CA CYS A 183 0.60 8.02 7.62
C CYS A 183 0.90 8.94 6.44
N TRP A 184 -0.03 9.79 6.01
CA TRP A 184 0.24 10.78 4.94
C TRP A 184 1.29 11.78 5.39
N THR A 185 1.16 12.33 6.60
CA THR A 185 2.16 13.23 7.20
C THR A 185 3.54 12.61 7.24
N ILE A 186 3.64 11.39 7.77
CA ILE A 186 4.92 10.67 7.84
C ILE A 186 5.42 10.35 6.43
N SER A 187 4.57 9.93 5.49
CA SER A 187 4.99 9.65 4.11
C SER A 187 5.56 10.89 3.42
N THR A 188 4.90 12.04 3.53
CA THR A 188 5.33 13.31 2.94
C THR A 188 6.58 13.84 3.62
N LEU A 189 6.74 13.62 4.93
CA LEU A 189 7.93 14.01 5.68
C LEU A 189 9.21 13.40 5.04
N TYR A 190 9.16 12.12 4.69
CA TYR A 190 10.31 11.39 4.12
C TYR A 190 10.45 11.54 2.60
N THR A 191 9.35 11.84 1.90
CA THR A 191 9.36 11.88 0.43
C THR A 191 9.53 13.30 -0.14
N ALA A 192 8.84 14.29 0.44
CA ALA A 192 8.79 15.65 -0.09
C ALA A 192 9.43 16.70 0.84
N ALA A 193 9.48 16.45 2.15
CA ALA A 193 9.90 17.47 3.13
C ALA A 193 11.31 17.28 3.70
N ALA A 194 12.10 16.33 3.18
CA ALA A 194 13.47 16.07 3.62
C ALA A 194 13.62 15.89 5.15
N CYS A 195 12.64 15.25 5.78
CA CYS A 195 12.54 15.05 7.22
C CYS A 195 12.49 16.34 8.08
N SER A 196 12.08 17.48 7.51
CA SER A 196 11.83 18.73 8.24
C SER A 196 10.33 19.00 8.43
N PRO A 197 9.81 19.04 9.67
CA PRO A 197 8.43 19.43 9.96
C PRO A 197 8.04 20.82 9.43
N THR A 198 8.91 21.83 9.53
CA THR A 198 8.66 23.16 8.96
C THR A 198 8.51 23.11 7.43
N THR A 199 9.36 22.34 6.75
CA THR A 199 9.28 22.13 5.30
C THR A 199 8.00 21.38 4.94
N LEU A 200 7.59 20.42 5.77
CA LEU A 200 6.36 19.64 5.59
C LEU A 200 5.11 20.51 5.64
N VAL A 201 4.99 21.37 6.65
CA VAL A 201 3.85 22.31 6.75
C VAL A 201 3.86 23.30 5.59
N SER A 202 5.04 23.81 5.22
CA SER A 202 5.22 24.69 4.06
C SER A 202 4.85 24.00 2.74
N HIS A 203 5.06 22.69 2.63
CA HIS A 203 4.66 21.89 1.48
C HIS A 203 3.14 21.69 1.43
N PHE A 204 2.53 21.30 2.55
CA PHE A 204 1.08 21.10 2.60
C PHE A 204 0.30 22.37 2.28
N THR A 205 0.73 23.54 2.73
CA THR A 205 0.07 24.81 2.37
C THR A 205 0.01 25.07 0.85
N LYS A 206 0.94 24.51 0.07
CA LYS A 206 0.95 24.61 -1.41
C LYS A 206 0.02 23.60 -2.09
N VAL A 207 -0.14 22.42 -1.49
CA VAL A 207 -0.85 21.28 -2.08
C VAL A 207 -2.35 21.27 -1.72
N LEU A 208 -2.70 21.63 -0.49
CA LEU A 208 -4.08 21.60 0.04
C LEU A 208 -5.13 22.44 -0.71
N PRO A 209 -4.79 23.52 -1.45
CA PRO A 209 -5.77 24.21 -2.28
C PRO A 209 -6.40 23.33 -3.38
N TYR A 210 -5.79 22.20 -3.71
CA TYR A 210 -6.24 21.29 -4.75
C TYR A 210 -6.85 20.01 -4.16
N HIS A 211 -7.89 19.50 -4.81
CA HIS A 211 -8.45 18.20 -4.43
C HIS A 211 -7.58 17.06 -5.01
N PRO A 212 -7.25 15.99 -4.25
CA PRO A 212 -6.40 14.89 -4.75
C PRO A 212 -6.93 14.17 -6.00
N GLY A 213 -8.25 14.22 -6.21
CA GLY A 213 -8.93 13.69 -7.39
C GLY A 213 -9.16 14.69 -8.53
N ASP A 214 -8.67 15.94 -8.43
CA ASP A 214 -8.80 16.91 -9.52
C ASP A 214 -7.87 16.54 -10.68
N VAL A 215 -8.47 16.11 -11.79
CA VAL A 215 -7.75 15.67 -13.00
C VAL A 215 -6.89 16.78 -13.59
N ARG A 216 -7.29 18.05 -13.50
CA ARG A 216 -6.49 19.18 -14.01
C ARG A 216 -5.25 19.37 -13.17
N HIS A 217 -5.39 19.27 -11.85
CA HIS A 217 -4.27 19.32 -10.94
C HIS A 217 -3.33 18.12 -11.16
N ILE A 218 -3.84 16.89 -11.23
CA ILE A 218 -3.07 15.69 -11.56
C ILE A 218 -2.28 15.88 -12.86
N GLN A 219 -2.95 16.35 -13.92
CA GLN A 219 -2.28 16.63 -15.19
C GLN A 219 -1.18 17.69 -15.04
N SER A 220 -1.43 18.75 -14.27
CA SER A 220 -0.44 19.80 -14.00
C SER A 220 0.78 19.29 -13.22
N LEU A 221 0.59 18.32 -12.32
CA LEU A 221 1.67 17.68 -11.56
C LEU A 221 2.53 16.78 -12.44
N LEU A 222 1.92 16.06 -13.39
CA LEU A 222 2.64 15.14 -14.29
C LEU A 222 3.36 15.87 -15.43
N SER A 223 2.79 16.99 -15.89
CA SER A 223 3.25 17.75 -17.06
C SER A 223 4.74 18.13 -17.06
N PRO A 224 5.39 18.51 -15.94
CA PRO A 224 6.78 18.95 -15.94
C PRO A 224 7.79 17.85 -16.30
N SER A 225 7.49 16.58 -15.95
CA SER A 225 8.40 15.45 -16.21
C SER A 225 7.62 14.13 -16.35
N PRO A 226 6.77 13.98 -17.39
CA PRO A 226 5.86 12.85 -17.48
C PRO A 226 6.58 11.49 -17.53
N SER A 227 7.73 11.42 -18.22
CA SER A 227 8.53 10.20 -18.36
C SER A 227 9.16 9.71 -17.07
N THR A 228 9.25 10.59 -16.06
CA THR A 228 9.71 10.23 -14.71
C THR A 228 8.52 9.98 -13.79
N LEU A 229 7.56 10.90 -13.76
CA LEU A 229 6.49 10.90 -12.77
C LEU A 229 5.42 9.83 -13.04
N VAL A 230 5.10 9.54 -14.31
CA VAL A 230 4.12 8.49 -14.64
C VAL A 230 4.62 7.11 -14.19
N PRO A 231 5.84 6.66 -14.55
CA PRO A 231 6.38 5.40 -14.02
C PRO A 231 6.52 5.39 -12.50
N LEU A 232 6.94 6.51 -11.90
CA LEU A 232 7.18 6.60 -10.47
C LEU A 232 5.92 6.32 -9.63
N PHE A 233 4.80 6.96 -9.97
CA PHE A 233 3.57 6.87 -9.18
C PHE A 233 2.61 5.78 -9.65
N PHE A 234 2.56 5.48 -10.94
CA PHE A 234 1.61 4.52 -11.50
C PHE A 234 2.25 3.18 -11.90
N GLY A 235 3.58 3.09 -11.90
CA GLY A 235 4.32 1.88 -12.27
C GLY A 235 4.00 0.68 -11.37
N GLY A 236 3.75 0.91 -10.07
CA GLY A 236 3.35 -0.14 -9.13
C GLY A 236 2.07 -0.86 -9.55
N LEU A 237 1.10 -0.15 -10.15
CA LEU A 237 -0.13 -0.76 -10.67
C LEU A 237 0.20 -1.76 -11.79
N VAL A 238 1.15 -1.41 -12.66
CA VAL A 238 1.56 -2.29 -13.75
C VAL A 238 2.42 -3.45 -13.24
N GLN A 239 3.28 -3.21 -12.25
CA GLN A 239 4.04 -4.26 -11.58
C GLN A 239 3.11 -5.30 -10.93
N LYS A 240 2.06 -4.88 -10.22
CA LYS A 240 1.04 -5.79 -9.67
C LYS A 240 0.39 -6.63 -10.78
N ARG A 241 0.02 -6.01 -11.90
CA ARG A 241 -0.53 -6.72 -13.06
C ARG A 241 0.45 -7.76 -13.64
N ILE A 242 1.71 -7.39 -13.85
CA ILE A 242 2.75 -8.28 -14.41
C ILE A 242 2.99 -9.48 -13.48
N THR A 243 2.92 -9.27 -12.17
CA THR A 243 3.13 -10.33 -11.16
C THR A 243 1.90 -11.18 -10.89
N ASN A 244 0.75 -10.87 -11.50
CA ASN A 244 -0.57 -11.48 -11.27
C ASN A 244 -1.13 -11.23 -9.86
N LEU A 245 -0.82 -10.07 -9.27
CA LEU A 245 -1.42 -9.63 -8.02
C LEU A 245 -2.65 -8.75 -8.34
N PRO A 246 -3.83 -9.01 -7.74
CA PRO A 246 -5.02 -8.20 -7.98
C PRO A 246 -4.80 -6.73 -7.63
N ARG A 247 -5.41 -5.86 -8.42
CA ARG A 247 -5.41 -4.41 -8.23
C ARG A 247 -6.78 -3.98 -7.73
N GLY A 248 -6.81 -3.03 -6.80
CA GLY A 248 -8.04 -2.50 -6.23
C GLY A 248 -8.08 -0.97 -6.25
N VAL A 249 -9.22 -0.42 -5.84
CA VAL A 249 -9.43 1.03 -5.70
C VAL A 249 -8.37 1.67 -4.80
N VAL A 250 -7.94 0.95 -3.75
CA VAL A 250 -6.90 1.38 -2.82
C VAL A 250 -5.57 1.65 -3.51
N ASP A 251 -5.20 0.84 -4.50
CA ASP A 251 -3.91 0.99 -5.20
C ASP A 251 -3.88 2.28 -6.03
N ILE A 252 -4.99 2.61 -6.69
CA ILE A 252 -5.13 3.84 -7.50
C ILE A 252 -5.17 5.04 -6.57
N TYR A 253 -5.96 4.95 -5.50
CA TYR A 253 -6.06 6.01 -4.51
C TYR A 253 -4.69 6.31 -3.89
N GLY A 254 -3.92 5.28 -3.55
CA GLY A 254 -2.53 5.42 -3.10
C GLY A 254 -1.64 6.15 -4.11
N ALA A 255 -1.67 5.71 -5.38
CA ALA A 255 -0.89 6.36 -6.44
C ALA A 255 -1.25 7.85 -6.62
N LEU A 256 -2.54 8.19 -6.56
CA LEU A 256 -3.03 9.57 -6.66
C LEU A 256 -2.64 10.42 -5.45
N LEU A 257 -2.77 9.88 -4.24
CA LEU A 257 -2.36 10.58 -3.02
C LEU A 257 -0.85 10.80 -2.96
N ALA A 258 -0.07 9.77 -3.32
CA ALA A 258 1.38 9.88 -3.38
C ALA A 258 1.82 10.94 -4.39
N LEU A 259 1.16 11.00 -5.56
CA LEU A 259 1.39 12.08 -6.53
C LEU A 259 0.99 13.44 -5.97
N HIS A 260 -0.19 13.55 -5.37
CA HIS A 260 -0.73 14.81 -4.86
C HIS A 260 0.15 15.38 -3.74
N PHE A 261 0.50 14.57 -2.75
CA PHE A 261 1.33 15.00 -1.63
C PHE A 261 2.84 14.96 -1.91
N GLY A 262 3.29 14.24 -2.94
CA GLY A 262 4.70 14.19 -3.32
C GLY A 262 5.10 15.20 -4.39
N GLY A 263 4.21 15.52 -5.32
CA GLY A 263 4.53 16.10 -6.63
C GLY A 263 4.91 17.59 -6.59
N ASP A 264 6.20 17.89 -6.62
CA ASP A 264 6.72 19.20 -7.06
C ASP A 264 7.58 19.11 -8.34
N GLY A 265 7.64 17.93 -8.95
CA GLY A 265 8.37 17.65 -10.20
C GLY A 265 9.83 17.26 -10.03
N ASN A 266 10.41 17.35 -8.82
CA ASN A 266 11.83 17.05 -8.53
C ASN A 266 12.02 15.91 -7.52
N ILE A 267 11.09 14.95 -7.48
CA ILE A 267 11.21 13.80 -6.58
C ILE A 267 12.25 12.83 -7.12
N ASP A 268 13.23 12.51 -6.27
CA ASP A 268 14.11 11.36 -6.46
C ASP A 268 13.26 10.07 -6.48
N PRO A 269 13.25 9.31 -7.60
CA PRO A 269 12.45 8.10 -7.74
C PRO A 269 12.66 7.08 -6.62
N GLU A 270 13.88 7.05 -6.07
CA GLU A 270 14.23 6.13 -5.01
C GLU A 270 13.47 6.41 -3.71
N LYS A 271 12.97 7.63 -3.49
CA LYS A 271 12.12 7.96 -2.33
C LYS A 271 10.76 7.24 -2.34
N MET A 272 10.37 6.67 -3.49
CA MET A 272 9.19 5.79 -3.59
C MET A 272 9.53 4.33 -3.31
N LYS A 273 10.69 4.04 -2.69
CA LYS A 273 10.98 2.77 -2.02
C LYS A 273 10.99 3.02 -0.51
N LEU A 274 10.23 2.23 0.24
CA LEU A 274 10.22 2.28 1.70
C LEU A 274 11.61 1.96 2.25
N SER A 275 12.32 1.00 1.65
CA SER A 275 13.70 0.67 2.05
C SER A 275 14.66 1.86 1.94
N HIS A 276 14.43 2.77 0.99
CA HIS A 276 15.27 3.95 0.80
C HIS A 276 15.08 5.00 1.90
N HIS A 277 13.95 4.99 2.62
CA HIS A 277 13.73 5.92 3.73
C HIS A 277 14.79 5.77 4.82
N ALA A 278 15.44 4.60 4.90
CA ALA A 278 16.56 4.38 5.80
C ALA A 278 17.74 5.35 5.57
N LYS A 279 17.95 5.86 4.35
CA LYS A 279 19.01 6.84 4.06
C LYS A 279 18.84 8.17 4.79
N TRP A 280 17.60 8.55 5.10
CA TRP A 280 17.33 9.74 5.93
C TRP A 280 17.76 9.52 7.39
N MET A 281 17.79 8.26 7.82
CA MET A 281 18.12 7.84 9.18
C MET A 281 19.63 7.59 9.36
N ASP A 282 20.42 7.63 8.28
CA ASP A 282 21.87 7.45 8.34
C ASP A 282 22.50 8.40 9.37
N GLY A 283 23.30 7.83 10.28
CA GLY A 283 23.90 8.55 11.41
C GLY A 283 22.91 8.97 12.49
N GLY A 284 21.69 8.42 12.49
CA GLY A 284 20.64 8.75 13.44
C GLY A 284 20.01 10.12 13.20
N ARG A 285 20.04 10.67 11.98
CA ARG A 285 19.61 12.07 11.71
C ARG A 285 18.10 12.30 11.69
N ALA A 286 17.33 11.29 11.32
CA ALA A 286 15.87 11.32 11.36
C ALA A 286 15.35 10.25 12.34
N PRO A 287 14.15 10.43 12.94
CA PRO A 287 13.47 9.32 13.61
C PRO A 287 13.21 8.16 12.63
N MET A 288 12.76 7.00 13.10
CA MET A 288 12.35 5.92 12.20
C MET A 288 10.84 5.97 11.94
N PRO A 289 10.40 5.99 10.66
CA PRO A 289 8.98 5.93 10.33
C PRO A 289 8.47 4.49 10.43
N ILE A 290 7.29 4.32 11.03
CA ILE A 290 6.57 3.04 11.10
C ILE A 290 5.13 3.28 10.67
N TYR A 291 4.75 2.75 9.52
CA TYR A 291 3.37 2.79 9.04
C TYR A 291 2.62 1.56 9.51
N THR A 292 1.31 1.67 9.70
CA THR A 292 0.49 0.60 10.26
C THR A 292 -0.60 0.15 9.29
N ALA A 293 -0.87 -1.14 9.30
CA ALA A 293 -2.00 -1.76 8.60
C ALA A 293 -2.52 -2.92 9.45
N VAL A 294 -3.71 -3.42 9.13
CA VAL A 294 -4.26 -4.62 9.78
C VAL A 294 -4.76 -5.63 8.77
N ARG A 295 -4.70 -6.90 9.15
CA ARG A 295 -5.41 -8.00 8.50
C ARG A 295 -6.61 -8.36 9.36
N HIS A 296 -7.81 -8.36 8.78
CA HIS A 296 -9.02 -8.76 9.50
C HIS A 296 -9.27 -10.26 9.35
N GLU A 297 -8.99 -11.03 10.39
CA GLU A 297 -9.16 -12.48 10.43
C GLU A 297 -10.61 -12.89 10.65
N ARG A 298 -11.06 -13.89 9.88
CA ARG A 298 -12.44 -14.40 9.94
C ARG A 298 -12.42 -15.93 9.80
N PRO A 299 -12.24 -16.67 10.91
CA PRO A 299 -12.07 -18.13 10.87
C PRO A 299 -13.22 -18.90 10.23
N TRP A 300 -14.42 -18.31 10.16
CA TRP A 300 -15.60 -18.93 9.54
C TRP A 300 -15.72 -18.66 8.03
N LYS A 301 -14.82 -17.86 7.47
CA LYS A 301 -14.85 -17.44 6.06
C LYS A 301 -13.57 -17.85 5.34
N ASP A 302 -12.88 -18.84 5.87
CA ASP A 302 -11.58 -19.24 5.38
C ASP A 302 -11.63 -19.48 3.86
N ARG A 303 -10.73 -18.81 3.15
CA ARG A 303 -10.66 -18.85 1.69
C ARG A 303 -9.49 -19.70 1.29
N VAL A 304 -9.76 -20.73 0.50
CA VAL A 304 -8.79 -21.21 -0.48
C VAL A 304 -8.89 -20.24 -1.66
N ASP A 305 -7.76 -19.72 -2.12
CA ASP A 305 -7.70 -18.85 -3.29
C ASP A 305 -8.41 -19.55 -4.49
N ALA A 306 -9.34 -18.85 -5.17
CA ALA A 306 -10.17 -19.42 -6.23
C ALA A 306 -9.38 -19.91 -7.47
N ASP A 307 -8.10 -19.56 -7.53
CA ASP A 307 -7.10 -19.95 -8.52
C ASP A 307 -6.28 -21.19 -8.15
N VAL A 308 -6.59 -21.86 -7.03
CA VAL A 308 -6.07 -23.21 -6.75
C VAL A 308 -6.81 -24.21 -7.64
N THR A 309 -6.13 -24.74 -8.65
CA THR A 309 -6.73 -25.71 -9.57
C THR A 309 -6.68 -27.12 -9.01
N THR A 310 -7.56 -27.98 -9.51
CA THR A 310 -7.54 -29.43 -9.26
C THR A 310 -6.18 -30.06 -9.58
N ALA A 311 -5.49 -29.55 -10.61
CA ALA A 311 -4.16 -29.99 -11.01
C ALA A 311 -3.05 -29.53 -10.04
N ASP A 312 -3.20 -28.34 -9.44
CA ASP A 312 -2.33 -27.90 -8.36
C ASP A 312 -2.50 -28.83 -7.15
N ILE A 313 -3.75 -29.17 -6.78
CA ILE A 313 -4.06 -30.10 -5.70
C ILE A 313 -3.46 -31.50 -5.96
N GLU A 314 -3.64 -32.05 -7.16
CA GLU A 314 -3.06 -33.35 -7.54
C GLU A 314 -1.53 -33.35 -7.51
N LYS A 315 -0.90 -32.24 -7.92
CA LYS A 315 0.56 -32.06 -7.86
C LYS A 315 1.07 -31.95 -6.42
N PHE A 316 0.27 -31.37 -5.51
CA PHE A 316 0.64 -31.18 -4.11
C PHE A 316 0.37 -32.41 -3.23
N THR A 317 -0.67 -33.21 -3.54
CA THR A 317 -1.09 -34.35 -2.72
C THR A 317 -0.68 -35.71 -3.29
N GLY A 318 -0.38 -35.79 -4.60
CA GLY A 318 -0.10 -37.03 -5.30
C GLY A 318 -1.34 -37.94 -5.49
N LYS A 319 -2.55 -37.44 -5.20
CA LYS A 319 -3.83 -38.17 -5.30
C LYS A 319 -4.84 -37.37 -6.13
N LYS A 320 -5.80 -38.06 -6.76
CA LYS A 320 -6.91 -37.41 -7.48
C LYS A 320 -7.84 -36.69 -6.52
N PHE A 321 -8.37 -35.54 -6.92
CA PHE A 321 -9.23 -34.68 -6.08
C PHE A 321 -10.43 -35.41 -5.47
N ASP A 322 -11.10 -36.27 -6.25
CA ASP A 322 -12.26 -37.04 -5.80
C ASP A 322 -11.89 -38.06 -4.69
N GLU A 323 -10.66 -38.55 -4.68
CA GLU A 323 -10.14 -39.49 -3.67
C GLU A 323 -9.76 -38.76 -2.38
N ALA A 324 -9.15 -37.57 -2.49
CA ALA A 324 -8.80 -36.73 -1.33
C ALA A 324 -10.04 -36.16 -0.62
N GLN A 325 -11.08 -35.82 -1.39
CA GLN A 325 -12.36 -35.36 -0.86
C GLN A 325 -13.12 -36.50 -0.17
N ALA A 326 -13.16 -37.69 -0.76
CA ALA A 326 -13.81 -38.85 -0.16
C ALA A 326 -13.11 -39.33 1.13
N GLU A 327 -11.80 -39.14 1.27
CA GLU A 327 -11.02 -39.44 2.49
C GLU A 327 -11.33 -38.42 3.60
N TYR A 328 -11.44 -37.13 3.27
CA TYR A 328 -11.91 -36.08 4.18
C TYR A 328 -13.37 -36.32 4.64
N ASP A 329 -14.24 -36.73 3.73
CA ASP A 329 -15.64 -37.04 4.04
C ASP A 329 -15.79 -38.36 4.84
N ALA A 330 -14.78 -39.25 4.77
CA ALA A 330 -14.74 -40.53 5.51
C ALA A 330 -14.11 -40.41 6.91
N GLU A 331 -13.24 -39.42 7.15
CA GLU A 331 -12.77 -39.02 8.48
C GLU A 331 -13.87 -38.22 9.23
N GLY A 332 -15.00 -38.88 9.49
CA GLY A 332 -16.09 -38.29 10.26
C GLY A 332 -15.65 -37.85 11.66
N ASP A 333 -15.90 -36.59 11.99
CA ASP A 333 -16.05 -35.98 13.33
C ASP A 333 -15.36 -36.72 14.50
N LYS A 334 -14.04 -36.90 14.44
CA LYS A 334 -13.25 -37.43 15.55
C LYS A 334 -11.96 -36.65 15.77
N GLU A 335 -12.12 -35.37 16.05
CA GLU A 335 -11.59 -34.73 17.26
C GLU A 335 -12.16 -33.31 17.25
N GLU A 336 -13.05 -33.04 18.20
CA GLU A 336 -13.45 -31.70 18.59
C GLU A 336 -12.19 -30.98 19.09
N VAL A 337 -11.42 -30.40 18.16
CA VAL A 337 -10.77 -29.13 18.48
C VAL A 337 -11.94 -28.17 18.59
N VAL A 338 -12.45 -28.03 19.81
CA VAL A 338 -13.34 -26.94 20.19
C VAL A 338 -12.52 -25.65 20.07
N VAL A 339 -12.27 -25.22 18.83
CA VAL A 339 -12.26 -23.80 18.54
C VAL A 339 -13.72 -23.42 18.77
N ASP A 340 -13.95 -22.57 19.75
CA ASP A 340 -15.28 -22.07 20.10
C ASP A 340 -15.91 -21.35 18.89
N LEU A 341 -16.49 -22.11 17.97
CA LEU A 341 -17.21 -21.64 16.78
C LEU A 341 -18.55 -20.97 17.15
N LYS A 342 -18.94 -20.98 18.43
CA LYS A 342 -20.04 -20.15 18.94
C LYS A 342 -19.57 -18.72 19.21
N SER A 343 -18.28 -18.51 19.49
CA SER A 343 -17.66 -17.19 19.43
C SER A 343 -17.32 -16.86 17.95
N LYS A 344 -18.28 -16.28 17.22
CA LYS A 344 -18.03 -15.70 15.88
C LYS A 344 -17.18 -14.43 15.99
N THR A 345 -16.05 -14.46 16.69
CA THR A 345 -15.22 -13.27 16.94
C THR A 345 -14.19 -13.16 15.82
N ALA A 346 -14.40 -12.20 14.92
CA ALA A 346 -13.33 -11.74 14.05
C ALA A 346 -12.39 -10.88 14.89
N TRP A 347 -11.13 -10.85 14.52
CA TRP A 347 -10.15 -9.96 15.14
C TRP A 347 -9.21 -9.40 14.07
N SER A 348 -8.52 -8.33 14.43
CA SER A 348 -7.52 -7.71 13.58
C SER A 348 -6.13 -8.15 14.01
N GLN A 349 -5.25 -8.36 13.04
CA GLN A 349 -3.84 -8.66 13.25
C GLN A 349 -3.01 -7.52 12.68
N TRP A 350 -2.16 -6.92 13.51
CA TRP A 350 -1.40 -5.73 13.16
C TRP A 350 -0.18 -6.06 12.32
N PHE A 351 0.01 -5.23 11.29
CA PHE A 351 1.17 -5.21 10.44
C PHE A 351 1.88 -3.86 10.56
N GLU A 352 3.20 -3.93 10.69
CA GLU A 352 4.09 -2.78 10.65
C GLU A 352 4.80 -2.74 9.31
N LEU A 353 4.96 -1.53 8.77
CA LEU A 353 5.78 -1.26 7.60
C LEU A 353 6.86 -0.25 8.02
N SER A 354 8.12 -0.68 8.04
CA SER A 354 9.27 0.17 8.36
C SER A 354 10.32 0.11 7.24
N PRO A 355 11.30 1.03 7.21
CA PRO A 355 12.36 1.01 6.22
C PRO A 355 13.20 -0.27 6.24
N PHE A 356 13.26 -1.00 7.37
CA PHE A 356 14.06 -2.22 7.47
C PHE A 356 13.25 -3.47 7.12
N GLU A 357 12.04 -3.59 7.66
CA GLU A 357 11.20 -4.77 7.48
C GLU A 357 9.71 -4.48 7.62
N ILE A 358 8.92 -5.41 7.08
CA ILE A 358 7.47 -5.41 7.09
C ILE A 358 6.99 -6.73 7.69
N GLY A 359 6.04 -6.67 8.61
CA GLY A 359 5.62 -7.88 9.31
C GLY A 359 4.62 -7.68 10.42
N SER A 360 4.37 -8.74 11.16
CA SER A 360 3.41 -8.81 12.25
C SER A 360 3.99 -9.61 13.41
N ASP A 361 3.99 -9.00 14.60
CA ASP A 361 4.43 -9.61 15.86
C ASP A 361 3.50 -10.80 16.23
N GLU A 362 2.18 -10.60 16.08
CA GLU A 362 1.15 -11.60 16.37
C GLU A 362 1.31 -12.88 15.53
N LEU A 363 1.61 -12.71 14.24
CA LEU A 363 1.83 -13.82 13.31
C LEU A 363 3.28 -14.31 13.29
N LYS A 364 4.19 -13.62 13.98
CA LYS A 364 5.64 -13.84 13.96
C LYS A 364 6.19 -13.91 12.55
N VAL A 365 5.80 -12.98 11.68
CA VAL A 365 6.18 -12.99 10.26
C VAL A 365 6.82 -11.68 9.92
N TRP A 366 8.08 -11.70 9.51
CA TRP A 366 8.82 -10.50 9.13
C TRP A 366 9.61 -10.76 7.86
N ILE A 367 9.55 -9.81 6.92
CA ILE A 367 10.35 -9.80 5.70
C ILE A 367 11.08 -8.47 5.56
N PRO A 368 12.27 -8.44 4.93
CA PRO A 368 12.90 -7.18 4.58
C PRO A 368 11.95 -6.30 3.75
N SER A 369 11.97 -4.99 3.98
CA SER A 369 11.05 -4.04 3.32
C SER A 369 11.14 -4.10 1.79
N TRP A 370 12.37 -4.21 1.26
CA TRP A 370 12.64 -4.37 -0.17
C TRP A 370 12.05 -5.65 -0.78
N ALA A 371 11.69 -6.65 0.03
CA ALA A 371 11.08 -7.89 -0.43
C ALA A 371 9.55 -7.81 -0.52
N PHE A 372 8.94 -6.73 -0.03
CA PHE A 372 7.50 -6.54 -0.10
C PHE A 372 7.02 -6.44 -1.55
N GLY A 373 6.06 -7.29 -1.92
CA GLY A 373 5.60 -7.46 -3.30
C GLY A 373 6.15 -8.70 -4.02
N ARG A 374 7.07 -9.46 -3.39
CA ARG A 374 7.52 -10.77 -3.90
C ARG A 374 6.59 -11.90 -3.49
N LYS A 375 6.56 -12.96 -4.29
CA LYS A 375 5.91 -14.23 -3.95
C LYS A 375 6.76 -15.00 -2.96
N PHE A 376 6.12 -15.64 -2.00
CA PHE A 376 6.76 -16.51 -1.05
C PHE A 376 6.18 -17.92 -1.16
N ALA A 377 7.01 -18.92 -0.89
CA ALA A 377 6.60 -20.29 -0.58
C ALA A 377 7.60 -20.88 0.42
N ASN A 378 7.09 -21.60 1.41
CA ASN A 378 7.94 -22.25 2.43
C ASN A 378 8.91 -21.25 3.09
N PHE A 379 8.38 -20.07 3.44
CA PHE A 379 9.13 -18.98 4.10
C PHE A 379 10.31 -18.41 3.29
N LYS A 380 10.34 -18.61 1.97
CA LYS A 380 11.37 -18.07 1.08
C LYS A 380 10.74 -17.40 -0.13
N SER A 381 11.36 -16.33 -0.63
CA SER A 381 10.93 -15.72 -1.89
C SER A 381 11.15 -16.69 -3.05
N VAL A 382 10.15 -16.85 -3.90
CA VAL A 382 10.20 -17.74 -5.09
C VAL A 382 10.32 -16.98 -6.40
N ASP A 383 10.21 -15.65 -6.36
CA ASP A 383 10.52 -14.76 -7.46
C ASP A 383 11.46 -13.64 -7.01
N ARG A 384 12.02 -12.94 -8.01
CA ARG A 384 12.90 -11.78 -7.83
C ARG A 384 12.29 -10.64 -8.61
N VAL A 385 11.38 -9.92 -7.95
CA VAL A 385 10.84 -8.65 -8.45
C VAL A 385 11.36 -7.50 -7.61
N PRO A 386 11.46 -6.28 -8.16
CA PRO A 386 11.83 -5.12 -7.38
C PRO A 386 10.85 -4.87 -6.25
N GLU A 387 11.28 -4.07 -5.27
CA GLU A 387 10.39 -3.58 -4.21
C GLU A 387 9.10 -2.97 -4.78
N GLN A 388 7.95 -3.31 -4.18
CA GLN A 388 6.69 -2.68 -4.56
C GLN A 388 6.72 -1.19 -4.20
N SER A 389 6.40 -0.33 -5.18
CA SER A 389 6.37 1.12 -5.00
C SER A 389 5.61 1.54 -3.75
N PHE A 390 6.27 2.36 -2.93
CA PHE A 390 5.73 2.98 -1.73
C PHE A 390 4.48 3.82 -2.01
N ALA A 391 4.30 4.31 -3.25
CA ALA A 391 3.07 4.99 -3.66
C ALA A 391 1.82 4.13 -3.44
N LEU A 392 1.90 2.80 -3.68
CA LEU A 392 0.78 1.90 -3.39
C LEU A 392 0.61 1.67 -1.89
N GLN A 393 1.72 1.64 -1.14
CA GLN A 393 1.71 1.46 0.31
C GLN A 393 1.04 2.64 1.01
N VAL A 394 1.21 3.88 0.52
CA VAL A 394 0.48 5.08 1.00
C VAL A 394 -1.04 4.87 0.95
N GLY A 395 -1.55 4.21 -0.10
CA GLY A 395 -2.97 3.85 -0.19
C GLY A 395 -3.37 2.78 0.81
N LEU A 396 -2.52 1.75 0.97
CA LEU A 396 -2.75 0.63 1.90
C LEU A 396 -2.88 1.09 3.35
N VAL A 397 -1.97 1.95 3.81
CA VAL A 397 -1.91 2.41 5.22
C VAL A 397 -2.91 3.53 5.53
N ALA A 398 -3.68 3.97 4.53
CA ALA A 398 -4.68 5.03 4.64
C ALA A 398 -5.95 4.73 3.82
N SER A 399 -6.31 3.45 3.73
CA SER A 399 -7.39 2.97 2.87
C SER A 399 -8.80 3.29 3.39
N ALA A 400 -8.97 3.71 4.65
CA ALA A 400 -10.30 4.00 5.22
C ALA A 400 -11.02 5.13 4.45
N MET A 401 -10.27 6.08 3.91
CA MET A 401 -10.80 7.19 3.11
C MET A 401 -11.16 6.79 1.67
N CYS A 402 -10.82 5.56 1.25
CA CYS A 402 -11.37 5.00 0.01
C CYS A 402 -12.89 4.79 0.12
N ALA A 403 -13.45 4.56 1.32
CA ALA A 403 -14.87 4.26 1.48
C ALA A 403 -15.78 5.45 1.17
N PRO A 404 -15.51 6.66 1.70
CA PRO A 404 -16.22 7.85 1.27
C PRO A 404 -15.89 8.19 -0.17
N TRP A 405 -14.71 7.85 -0.71
CA TRP A 405 -14.43 8.06 -2.14
C TRP A 405 -15.29 7.16 -3.03
N THR A 406 -15.45 5.87 -2.69
CA THR A 406 -16.37 4.97 -3.39
C THR A 406 -17.83 5.38 -3.20
N ALA A 407 -18.19 5.83 -2.00
CA ALA A 407 -19.53 6.36 -1.72
C ALA A 407 -19.77 7.73 -2.38
N SER A 408 -18.75 8.56 -2.57
CA SER A 408 -18.80 9.84 -3.29
C SER A 408 -18.86 9.61 -4.78
N VAL A 409 -18.08 8.67 -5.33
CA VAL A 409 -18.26 8.18 -6.71
C VAL A 409 -19.68 7.65 -6.90
N GLN A 410 -20.24 6.96 -5.88
CA GLN A 410 -21.63 6.51 -5.84
C GLN A 410 -22.66 7.64 -5.59
N THR A 411 -22.32 8.75 -4.93
CA THR A 411 -23.26 9.85 -4.63
C THR A 411 -23.28 10.87 -5.77
N PHE A 412 -22.13 11.07 -6.45
CA PHE A 412 -22.03 11.63 -7.80
C PHE A 412 -22.90 10.87 -8.82
N GLU A 413 -23.38 9.66 -8.50
CA GLU A 413 -24.39 8.97 -9.32
C GLU A 413 -25.73 9.71 -9.40
N ARG A 414 -26.04 10.55 -8.40
CA ARG A 414 -27.34 11.22 -8.25
C ARG A 414 -27.32 12.69 -8.67
N THR A 415 -26.18 13.36 -8.52
CA THR A 415 -25.98 14.75 -8.94
C THR A 415 -25.28 14.77 -10.30
N LYS A 416 -26.01 15.12 -11.37
CA LYS A 416 -25.49 15.31 -12.75
C LYS A 416 -24.50 16.50 -12.84
N ALA A 417 -23.43 16.47 -12.06
CA ALA A 417 -22.33 17.43 -12.13
C ALA A 417 -21.21 16.81 -12.97
N THR A 418 -21.03 17.39 -14.15
CA THR A 418 -20.19 16.97 -15.26
C THR A 418 -18.70 16.90 -14.90
N SER A 419 -18.19 15.69 -14.63
CA SER A 419 -16.82 15.35 -14.99
C SER A 419 -16.80 13.94 -15.59
N THR A 420 -16.36 13.83 -16.85
CA THR A 420 -16.34 12.57 -17.60
C THR A 420 -15.44 11.50 -16.97
N PHE A 421 -14.56 11.91 -16.05
CA PHE A 421 -13.66 11.03 -15.29
C PHE A 421 -14.39 10.10 -14.32
N GLY A 422 -15.31 10.65 -13.53
CA GLY A 422 -16.13 9.88 -12.61
C GLY A 422 -17.02 8.88 -13.35
N GLU A 423 -17.55 9.26 -14.52
CA GLU A 423 -18.47 8.43 -15.31
C GLU A 423 -17.79 7.25 -16.04
N LYS A 424 -16.55 7.41 -16.54
CA LYS A 424 -15.81 6.31 -17.19
C LYS A 424 -15.18 5.35 -16.18
N LEU A 425 -14.66 5.87 -15.05
CA LEU A 425 -14.25 5.05 -13.90
C LEU A 425 -15.46 4.26 -13.36
N ARG A 426 -16.63 4.91 -13.26
CA ARG A 426 -17.93 4.31 -12.95
C ARG A 426 -18.32 3.21 -13.94
N ALA A 427 -18.21 3.42 -15.25
CA ALA A 427 -18.60 2.42 -16.26
C ALA A 427 -17.71 1.16 -16.27
N ARG A 428 -16.46 1.26 -15.81
CA ARG A 428 -15.56 0.09 -15.65
C ARG A 428 -15.71 -0.56 -14.27
N ALA A 429 -15.83 0.23 -13.20
CA ALA A 429 -16.09 -0.27 -11.85
C ALA A 429 -17.46 -0.95 -11.75
N SER A 430 -18.48 -0.42 -12.43
CA SER A 430 -19.83 -1.01 -12.49
C SER A 430 -19.89 -2.28 -13.35
N LYS A 431 -18.99 -2.48 -14.33
CA LYS A 431 -18.88 -3.75 -15.07
C LYS A 431 -18.30 -4.89 -14.24
N LEU A 432 -17.59 -4.59 -13.16
CA LEU A 432 -17.18 -5.57 -12.15
C LEU A 432 -18.37 -6.05 -11.29
N ILE A 433 -19.47 -5.29 -11.28
CA ILE A 433 -20.71 -5.59 -10.58
C ILE A 433 -21.75 -5.89 -11.65
N ALA A 434 -21.84 -7.16 -12.08
CA ALA A 434 -22.86 -7.56 -13.05
C ALA A 434 -24.23 -6.94 -12.68
N PRO A 435 -25.00 -6.37 -13.62
CA PRO A 435 -26.32 -5.79 -13.31
C PRO A 435 -27.24 -6.78 -12.58
N ASP A 436 -27.00 -8.06 -12.83
CA ASP A 436 -27.61 -9.30 -12.35
C ASP A 436 -26.80 -9.98 -11.22
N ALA A 437 -25.79 -9.32 -10.65
CA ALA A 437 -25.10 -9.79 -9.46
C ALA A 437 -26.12 -10.00 -8.31
N PRO A 438 -26.07 -11.16 -7.63
CA PRO A 438 -27.03 -11.50 -6.59
C PRO A 438 -27.11 -10.38 -5.55
N LEU A 439 -28.29 -10.19 -4.94
CA LEU A 439 -28.51 -9.14 -3.93
C LEU A 439 -27.43 -9.16 -2.83
N SER A 440 -26.88 -10.33 -2.52
CA SER A 440 -25.77 -10.54 -1.57
C SER A 440 -24.45 -9.89 -1.99
N VAL A 441 -24.15 -9.70 -3.27
CA VAL A 441 -22.95 -9.00 -3.78
C VAL A 441 -23.14 -7.49 -3.72
N LYS A 442 -24.34 -7.00 -4.06
CA LYS A 442 -24.71 -5.59 -3.87
C LYS A 442 -24.78 -5.22 -2.38
N GLU A 443 -25.24 -6.14 -1.54
CA GLU A 443 -25.14 -6.04 -0.07
C GLU A 443 -23.71 -6.19 0.45
N PHE A 444 -22.84 -6.97 -0.20
CA PHE A 444 -21.45 -7.17 0.23
C PHE A 444 -20.60 -5.92 0.00
N LEU A 445 -20.84 -5.19 -1.09
CA LEU A 445 -20.21 -3.89 -1.37
C LEU A 445 -20.80 -2.76 -0.53
N SER A 446 -22.06 -2.86 -0.11
CA SER A 446 -22.68 -1.89 0.80
C SER A 446 -22.36 -2.14 2.28
N LYS A 447 -21.93 -3.35 2.66
CA LYS A 447 -21.65 -3.74 4.07
C LYS A 447 -20.17 -3.71 4.46
N HIS A 448 -19.23 -3.50 3.53
CA HIS A 448 -17.80 -3.34 3.83
C HIS A 448 -17.21 -2.09 3.17
N PRO A 449 -17.31 -0.92 3.83
CA PRO A 449 -16.86 0.35 3.26
C PRO A 449 -15.36 0.38 2.89
N ILE A 450 -14.50 -0.33 3.64
CA ILE A 450 -13.05 -0.27 3.48
C ILE A 450 -12.56 -1.40 2.55
N HIS A 451 -12.06 -1.02 1.38
CA HIS A 451 -11.45 -1.95 0.44
C HIS A 451 -10.07 -2.42 0.93
N ALA A 452 -9.75 -3.70 0.71
CA ALA A 452 -8.45 -4.27 1.06
C ALA A 452 -7.47 -4.24 -0.11
N ALA A 453 -6.22 -3.93 0.20
CA ALA A 453 -5.11 -4.08 -0.71
C ALA A 453 -4.66 -5.54 -0.70
N TYR A 454 -4.57 -6.14 -1.89
CA TYR A 454 -4.04 -7.48 -2.06
C TYR A 454 -2.52 -7.42 -2.15
N ASN A 455 -1.85 -8.27 -1.37
CA ASN A 455 -0.40 -8.47 -1.37
C ASN A 455 -0.06 -9.95 -1.38
N TRP A 456 1.15 -10.29 -1.78
CA TRP A 456 1.65 -11.66 -1.63
C TRP A 456 1.86 -11.98 -0.16
N ASN A 457 1.47 -13.19 0.23
CA ASN A 457 1.52 -13.63 1.62
C ASN A 457 2.87 -14.26 1.95
N PRO A 458 3.69 -13.68 2.86
CA PRO A 458 4.94 -14.29 3.27
C PRO A 458 4.76 -15.62 4.04
N LEU A 459 3.58 -15.84 4.61
CA LEU A 459 3.23 -17.07 5.33
C LEU A 459 2.83 -18.24 4.43
N TYR A 460 2.76 -18.04 3.10
CA TYR A 460 2.35 -19.12 2.21
C TYR A 460 3.32 -20.30 2.32
N ASN A 461 2.82 -21.39 2.89
CA ASN A 461 3.54 -22.60 3.23
C ASN A 461 2.57 -23.78 3.15
N PRO A 462 2.11 -24.15 1.94
CA PRO A 462 1.17 -25.24 1.76
C PRO A 462 1.81 -26.55 2.26
N LEU A 463 1.26 -27.13 3.32
CA LEU A 463 1.70 -28.44 3.82
C LEU A 463 1.25 -29.55 2.86
N PRO A 464 2.05 -30.62 2.68
CA PRO A 464 1.62 -31.80 1.93
C PRO A 464 0.45 -32.50 2.66
N GLY A 465 -0.69 -32.70 1.97
CA GLY A 465 -1.89 -33.35 2.54
C GLY A 465 -3.18 -32.58 2.28
N VAL A 466 -4.25 -32.89 3.04
CA VAL A 466 -5.53 -32.17 2.97
C VAL A 466 -5.32 -30.73 3.46
N GLN A 467 -5.30 -29.77 2.53
CA GLN A 467 -5.16 -28.36 2.87
C GLN A 467 -6.44 -27.85 3.51
N LYS A 468 -6.41 -27.65 4.84
CA LYS A 468 -7.45 -26.90 5.53
C LYS A 468 -7.39 -25.44 5.08
N PRO A 469 -8.53 -24.76 4.92
CA PRO A 469 -8.54 -23.32 4.73
C PRO A 469 -7.72 -22.60 5.84
N GLY A 470 -6.99 -21.53 5.49
CA GLY A 470 -6.11 -20.85 6.44
C GLY A 470 -5.10 -19.92 5.78
N LEU A 471 -4.47 -19.03 6.56
CA LEU A 471 -3.55 -18.02 6.05
C LEU A 471 -2.34 -18.67 5.36
N GLU A 472 -1.78 -19.74 5.91
CA GLU A 472 -0.63 -20.46 5.35
C GLU A 472 -0.92 -21.12 3.99
N ASN A 473 -2.20 -21.36 3.68
CA ASN A 473 -2.66 -21.94 2.41
C ASN A 473 -3.16 -20.89 1.42
N SER A 474 -3.20 -19.62 1.81
CA SER A 474 -3.54 -18.48 0.94
C SER A 474 -2.28 -17.87 0.35
N ARG A 475 -2.21 -17.76 -0.98
CA ARG A 475 -1.08 -17.11 -1.67
C ARG A 475 -1.07 -15.61 -1.43
N ARG A 476 -2.23 -15.06 -1.11
CA ARG A 476 -2.46 -13.62 -0.94
C ARG A 476 -2.84 -13.29 0.49
N ILE A 477 -2.43 -12.11 0.92
CA ILE A 477 -2.86 -11.47 2.16
C ILE A 477 -3.59 -10.17 1.83
N GLN A 478 -4.63 -9.89 2.59
CA GLN A 478 -5.43 -8.67 2.48
C GLN A 478 -5.10 -7.79 3.67
N LEU A 479 -4.58 -6.60 3.37
CA LEU A 479 -4.29 -5.57 4.38
C LEU A 479 -5.20 -4.38 4.17
N ILE A 480 -5.63 -3.78 5.28
CA ILE A 480 -6.45 -2.57 5.33
C ILE A 480 -5.85 -1.57 6.30
N ASP A 481 -6.35 -0.34 6.24
CA ASP A 481 -6.06 0.72 7.20
C ASP A 481 -6.22 0.26 8.65
N ALA A 482 -5.20 0.48 9.48
CA ALA A 482 -5.20 0.10 10.89
C ALA A 482 -6.25 0.84 11.73
N GLY A 483 -6.74 1.99 11.25
CA GLY A 483 -7.83 2.73 11.91
C GLY A 483 -9.16 1.97 11.94
N SER A 484 -9.26 0.85 11.20
CA SER A 484 -10.39 -0.07 11.31
C SER A 484 -10.39 -0.92 12.60
N ASP A 485 -9.26 -1.02 13.30
CA ASP A 485 -9.12 -1.74 14.57
C ASP A 485 -8.93 -0.79 15.75
N ASN A 486 -7.83 -0.03 15.75
CA ASN A 486 -7.52 0.97 16.77
C ASN A 486 -7.06 2.25 16.08
N ASN A 487 -7.60 3.38 16.53
CA ASN A 487 -7.29 4.67 15.95
C ASN A 487 -5.92 5.23 16.41
N GLN A 488 -5.13 4.49 17.18
CA GLN A 488 -3.80 4.89 17.66
C GLN A 488 -2.74 3.82 17.38
N PRO A 489 -1.51 4.19 17.00
CA PRO A 489 -0.46 3.23 16.62
C PRO A 489 0.34 2.74 17.84
N PHE A 490 -0.33 2.17 18.85
CA PHE A 490 0.37 1.66 20.04
C PHE A 490 1.14 0.36 19.77
N TYR A 491 0.63 -0.49 18.87
CA TYR A 491 1.22 -1.80 18.58
C TYR A 491 2.69 -1.74 18.16
N PRO A 492 3.11 -0.85 17.25
CA PRO A 492 4.53 -0.64 16.96
C PRO A 492 5.38 -0.38 18.21
N PHE A 493 4.91 0.42 19.16
CA PHE A 493 5.76 0.84 20.27
C PHE A 493 6.00 -0.24 21.32
N THR A 494 5.22 -1.32 21.30
CA THR A 494 5.33 -2.44 22.24
C THR A 494 6.19 -3.59 21.73
N ARG A 495 6.68 -3.53 20.48
CA ARG A 495 7.54 -4.57 19.92
C ARG A 495 8.81 -4.76 20.75
N ASN A 496 9.08 -6.02 21.10
CA ASN A 496 10.23 -6.35 21.93
C ASN A 496 11.55 -5.87 21.32
N GLY A 497 12.38 -5.19 22.11
CA GLY A 497 13.63 -4.56 21.68
C GLY A 497 13.53 -3.07 21.37
N ARG A 498 12.31 -2.49 21.24
CA ARG A 498 12.17 -1.04 21.04
C ARG A 498 12.39 -0.22 22.31
N GLY A 499 12.01 -0.77 23.47
CA GLY A 499 12.29 -0.16 24.78
C GLY A 499 11.78 1.28 24.89
N VAL A 500 10.57 1.55 24.39
CA VAL A 500 9.97 2.90 24.38
C VAL A 500 9.68 3.36 25.80
N ASP A 501 10.24 4.51 26.17
CA ASP A 501 10.11 5.11 27.51
C ASP A 501 8.96 6.11 27.59
N VAL A 502 8.76 6.90 26.52
CA VAL A 502 7.76 7.97 26.45
C VAL A 502 7.02 7.88 25.13
N VAL A 503 5.69 7.93 25.19
CA VAL A 503 4.82 7.99 24.01
C VAL A 503 4.03 9.28 24.01
N PHE A 504 4.17 10.08 22.96
CA PHE A 504 3.27 11.20 22.66
C PHE A 504 2.23 10.73 21.63
N CYS A 505 0.98 10.59 22.05
CA CYS A 505 -0.13 10.22 21.17
C CYS A 505 -0.97 11.43 20.82
N PHE A 506 -1.05 11.76 19.54
CA PHE A 506 -1.92 12.81 19.02
C PHE A 506 -3.23 12.20 18.57
N ASP A 507 -4.31 12.62 19.23
CA ASP A 507 -5.66 12.17 18.91
C ASP A 507 -6.40 13.22 18.09
N SER A 508 -6.82 12.83 16.89
CA SER A 508 -7.62 13.66 15.98
C SER A 508 -9.05 13.13 15.83
N SER A 509 -9.53 12.30 16.76
CA SER A 509 -10.91 11.83 16.78
C SER A 509 -11.86 13.00 17.02
N GLU A 510 -13.07 12.92 16.45
CA GLU A 510 -14.17 13.81 16.84
C GLU A 510 -14.87 13.29 18.09
N ASP A 511 -15.42 14.18 18.92
CA ASP A 511 -16.10 13.82 20.17
C ASP A 511 -17.14 12.72 19.94
N VAL A 512 -17.03 11.63 20.70
CA VAL A 512 -17.95 10.49 20.66
C VAL A 512 -19.34 10.86 21.22
N GLU A 513 -19.50 12.05 21.83
CA GLU A 513 -20.72 12.49 22.50
C GLU A 513 -21.86 13.01 21.59
N ARG A 514 -21.69 13.01 20.26
CA ARG A 514 -22.74 13.46 19.33
C ARG A 514 -22.97 12.54 18.13
N ASN A 515 -23.26 11.26 18.37
CA ASN A 515 -23.89 10.41 17.36
C ASN A 515 -25.06 9.62 17.94
#